data_AF-A0A3Q0IMY9-F1
#
_entry.id   AF-A0A3Q0IMY9-F1
#
_cell.length_a   1.000
_cell.length_b   1.000
_cell.length_c   1.000
_cell.angle_alpha   90.00
_cell.angle_beta   90.00
_cell.angle_gamma   90.00
#
_symmetry.space_group_name_H-M   'P 1'
#
loop_
_entity.id
_entity.type
_entity.pdbx_description
1 polymer ?
#
loop_
_entity_poly.entity_id
_entity_poly.type
_entity_poly.pdbx_seq_one_letter_code
_entity_poly.pdbx_strand_id
1 'polypeptide(L)'
;MALPYACPDVQQIDFQDLPPLKTNLTLDFDPGVTFESKDQTDRRIPSLEQVFQTFPSVPINIDIKDNDDRLIEHVSRLINRYNRTQHTVWGHVNSKISKKLYKQNPEVNRFFSMQRVAQLLFLYYSGLLPFVPIKETHLEIFLPQIFKKYLKVTSVASKPRLVQLVDFLLIRKSLFEHLQKRGIHVYLWVLNNEEEFEAASKLGVNAIMTDYPTRLDQYLKSGTSVDTKPEDRETIFSRTRRLLRKML
;
A
#
# COMPACT_ATOMS: atom_id res chain seq x y z
N MET A 1 18.55 34.27 7.75
CA MET A 1 19.56 33.24 8.09
C MET A 1 19.21 32.02 7.26
N ALA A 2 19.93 31.79 6.16
CA ALA A 2 19.64 30.73 5.20
C ALA A 2 20.01 29.36 5.81
N LEU A 3 19.15 28.35 5.64
CA LEU A 3 19.45 26.97 6.01
C LEU A 3 20.64 26.48 5.17
N PRO A 4 21.80 26.11 5.77
CA PRO A 4 23.05 26.00 5.02
C PRO A 4 23.28 24.68 4.26
N TYR A 5 22.29 23.79 4.14
CA TYR A 5 22.45 22.56 3.35
C TYR A 5 21.12 22.18 2.69
N ALA A 6 21.00 22.44 1.40
CA ALA A 6 19.99 21.75 0.60
C ALA A 6 20.41 20.26 0.55
N CYS A 7 19.54 19.36 1.01
CA CYS A 7 19.74 17.93 0.81
C CYS A 7 19.84 17.69 -0.70
N PRO A 8 20.94 17.12 -1.22
CA PRO A 8 21.06 16.88 -2.65
C PRO A 8 19.96 15.91 -3.10
N ASP A 9 19.55 16.04 -4.36
CA ASP A 9 18.65 15.06 -4.97
C ASP A 9 19.32 13.68 -4.93
N VAL A 10 18.56 12.63 -4.60
CA VAL A 10 19.07 11.25 -4.55
C VAL A 10 19.66 10.82 -5.90
N GLN A 11 19.19 11.39 -7.01
CA GLN A 11 19.72 11.12 -8.35
C GLN A 11 21.13 11.69 -8.58
N GLN A 12 21.61 12.58 -7.70
CA GLN A 12 22.93 13.22 -7.79
C GLN A 12 23.99 12.57 -6.91
N ILE A 13 23.62 11.57 -6.09
CA ILE A 13 24.51 10.90 -5.14
C ILE A 13 24.66 9.44 -5.56
N ASP A 14 25.90 8.97 -5.64
CA ASP A 14 26.16 7.55 -5.85
C ASP A 14 25.63 6.73 -4.66
N PHE A 15 25.00 5.58 -4.95
CA PHE A 15 24.34 4.76 -3.93
C PHE A 15 25.27 4.36 -2.77
N GLN A 16 26.56 4.15 -3.06
CA GLN A 16 27.58 3.80 -2.07
C GLN A 16 27.86 4.95 -1.08
N ASP A 17 27.65 6.19 -1.52
CA ASP A 17 27.94 7.43 -0.79
C ASP A 17 26.72 7.97 0.00
N LEU A 18 25.57 7.31 -0.09
CA LEU A 18 24.40 7.66 0.71
C LEU A 18 24.72 7.62 2.21
N PRO A 19 24.33 8.66 2.98
CA PRO A 19 24.62 8.71 4.40
C PRO A 19 23.85 7.63 5.16
N PRO A 20 24.38 7.16 6.31
CA PRO A 20 23.66 6.20 7.14
C PRO A 20 22.38 6.81 7.72
N LEU A 21 21.35 5.97 7.86
CA LEU A 21 20.09 6.32 8.50
C LEU A 21 20.32 6.89 9.90
N LYS A 22 19.54 7.90 10.29
CA LYS A 22 19.59 8.46 11.65
C LYS A 22 19.06 7.43 12.66
N THR A 23 19.70 7.34 13.81
CA THR A 23 19.27 6.48 14.91
C THR A 23 18.13 7.09 15.72
N ASN A 24 17.98 8.42 15.66
CA ASN A 24 16.90 9.17 16.27
C ASN A 24 16.29 10.11 15.21
N LEU A 25 14.97 10.01 15.01
CA LEU A 25 14.24 10.76 14.00
C LEU A 25 12.92 11.27 14.56
N THR A 26 12.70 12.59 14.51
CA THR A 26 11.37 13.18 14.73
C THR A 26 10.46 12.82 13.57
N LEU A 27 9.27 12.30 13.86
CA LEU A 27 8.33 11.85 12.84
C LEU A 27 7.51 13.03 12.31
N ASP A 28 7.67 13.35 11.03
CA ASP A 28 6.92 14.43 10.37
C ASP A 28 5.40 14.20 10.38
N PHE A 29 4.99 12.93 10.43
CA PHE A 29 3.60 12.51 10.41
C PHE A 29 2.98 12.36 11.82
N ASP A 30 3.77 12.40 12.90
CA ASP A 30 3.26 12.42 14.28
C ASP A 30 4.05 13.44 15.11
N PRO A 31 3.70 14.74 15.03
CA PRO A 31 4.46 15.81 15.65
C PRO A 31 4.65 15.61 17.16
N GLY A 32 5.89 15.70 17.62
CA GLY A 32 6.27 15.45 19.02
C GLY A 32 6.63 14.00 19.33
N VAL A 33 6.44 13.08 18.39
CA VAL A 33 6.91 11.70 18.49
C VAL A 33 8.28 11.58 17.85
N THR A 34 9.17 10.85 18.53
CA THR A 34 10.51 10.55 18.06
C THR A 34 10.67 9.04 17.97
N PHE A 35 11.19 8.57 16.83
CA PHE A 35 11.61 7.18 16.66
C PHE A 35 13.07 7.03 17.09
N GLU A 36 13.34 6.02 17.92
CA GLU A 36 14.68 5.62 18.30
C GLU A 36 14.93 4.18 17.86
N SER A 37 15.98 3.98 17.06
CA SER A 37 16.35 2.65 16.60
C SER A 37 16.93 1.82 17.73
N LYS A 38 16.41 0.60 17.90
CA LYS A 38 16.96 -0.40 18.84
C LYS A 38 18.26 -1.00 18.33
N ASP A 39 18.44 -1.07 17.00
CA ASP A 39 19.63 -1.59 16.35
C ASP A 39 20.41 -0.43 15.73
N GLN A 40 21.70 -0.33 16.07
CA GLN A 40 22.59 0.72 15.57
C GLN A 40 23.57 0.21 14.51
N THR A 41 23.51 -1.08 14.16
CA THR A 41 24.49 -1.75 13.29
C THR A 41 24.07 -1.72 11.84
N ASP A 42 22.80 -1.97 11.52
CA ASP A 42 22.27 -1.87 10.16
C ASP A 42 21.61 -0.49 9.93
N ARG A 43 22.34 0.38 9.23
CA ARG A 43 21.95 1.77 8.98
C ARG A 43 22.04 2.15 7.50
N ARG A 44 22.18 1.17 6.60
CA ARG A 44 22.25 1.44 5.16
C ARG A 44 20.88 1.33 4.54
N ILE A 45 20.59 2.21 3.59
CA ILE A 45 19.39 2.09 2.77
C ILE A 45 19.58 0.86 1.88
N PRO A 46 18.68 -0.14 1.93
CA PRO A 46 18.82 -1.32 1.10
C PRO A 46 18.48 -1.01 -0.36
N SER A 47 19.16 -1.66 -1.29
CA SER A 47 18.73 -1.69 -2.70
C SER A 47 17.51 -2.59 -2.87
N LEU A 48 16.70 -2.35 -3.90
CA LEU A 48 15.58 -3.22 -4.24
C LEU A 48 16.03 -4.66 -4.51
N GLU A 49 17.21 -4.84 -5.11
CA GLU A 49 17.80 -6.15 -5.37
C GLU A 49 18.10 -6.91 -4.07
N GLN A 50 18.68 -6.25 -3.07
CA GLN A 50 18.90 -6.83 -1.74
C GLN A 50 17.58 -7.20 -1.07
N VAL A 51 16.54 -6.35 -1.15
CA VAL A 51 15.21 -6.67 -0.61
C VAL A 51 14.66 -7.94 -1.27
N PHE A 52 14.78 -8.08 -2.59
CA PHE A 52 14.32 -9.27 -3.31
C PHE A 52 15.11 -10.54 -2.95
N GLN A 53 16.43 -10.42 -2.72
CA GLN A 53 17.26 -11.54 -2.28
C GLN A 53 16.93 -11.99 -0.86
N THR A 54 16.77 -11.04 0.07
CA THR A 54 16.51 -11.31 1.48
C THR A 54 15.11 -11.89 1.70
N PHE A 55 14.12 -11.44 0.92
CA PHE A 55 12.72 -11.82 1.11
C PHE A 55 12.14 -12.46 -0.17
N PRO A 56 12.58 -13.67 -0.59
CA PRO A 56 12.21 -14.27 -1.87
C PRO A 56 10.70 -14.51 -2.04
N SER A 57 10.02 -14.90 -0.96
CA SER A 57 8.60 -15.30 -0.96
C SER A 57 7.64 -14.26 -0.38
N VAL A 58 8.15 -13.22 0.27
CA VAL A 58 7.31 -12.18 0.88
C VAL A 58 6.71 -11.30 -0.22
N PRO A 59 5.40 -11.02 -0.21
CA PRO A 59 4.81 -10.05 -1.12
C PRO A 59 5.37 -8.65 -0.88
N ILE A 60 5.65 -7.90 -1.96
CA ILE A 60 6.25 -6.56 -1.89
C ILE A 60 5.36 -5.58 -2.64
N ASN A 61 5.02 -4.45 -1.99
CA ASN A 61 4.35 -3.33 -2.63
C ASN A 61 5.36 -2.21 -2.93
N ILE A 62 5.43 -1.75 -4.18
CA ILE A 62 6.40 -0.80 -4.69
C ILE A 62 5.68 0.44 -5.23
N ASP A 63 5.91 1.59 -4.60
CA ASP A 63 5.46 2.88 -5.13
C ASP A 63 6.58 3.55 -5.94
N ILE A 64 6.36 3.73 -7.25
CA ILE A 64 7.33 4.34 -8.16
C ILE A 64 7.22 5.86 -8.05
N LYS A 65 8.24 6.50 -7.47
CA LYS A 65 8.19 7.93 -7.11
C LYS A 65 8.37 8.89 -8.27
N ASP A 66 9.15 8.52 -9.29
CA ASP A 66 9.50 9.40 -10.39
C ASP A 66 8.95 8.92 -11.73
N ASN A 67 8.63 9.90 -12.59
CA ASN A 67 8.22 9.64 -13.97
C ASN A 67 9.45 9.45 -14.88
N ASP A 68 10.21 8.40 -14.62
CA ASP A 68 11.40 8.03 -15.39
C ASP A 68 11.22 6.64 -16.01
N ASP A 69 11.32 6.58 -17.35
CA ASP A 69 11.20 5.33 -18.10
C ASP A 69 12.36 4.37 -17.80
N ARG A 70 13.56 4.87 -17.49
CA ARG A 70 14.70 4.04 -17.08
C ARG A 70 14.43 3.40 -15.73
N LEU A 71 13.95 4.16 -14.74
CA LEU A 71 13.56 3.63 -13.44
C LEU A 71 12.52 2.50 -13.59
N ILE A 72 11.47 2.75 -14.37
CA ILE A 72 10.40 1.78 -14.63
C ILE A 72 10.96 0.50 -15.29
N GLU A 73 11.81 0.64 -16.30
CA GLU A 73 12.43 -0.50 -16.98
C GLU A 73 13.33 -1.31 -16.04
N HIS A 74 14.17 -0.64 -15.24
CA HIS A 74 15.08 -1.28 -14.30
C HIS A 74 14.33 -2.04 -13.20
N VAL A 75 13.29 -1.44 -12.62
CA VAL A 75 12.43 -2.12 -11.64
C VAL A 75 11.74 -3.33 -12.28
N SER A 76 11.19 -3.19 -13.48
CA SER A 76 10.58 -4.30 -14.22
C SER A 76 11.56 -5.46 -14.45
N ARG A 77 12.79 -5.13 -14.85
CA ARG A 77 13.86 -6.11 -15.07
C ARG A 77 14.19 -6.87 -13.79
N LEU A 78 14.26 -6.19 -12.64
CA LEU A 78 14.47 -6.84 -11.35
C LEU A 78 13.30 -7.76 -10.98
N ILE A 79 12.05 -7.30 -11.14
CA ILE A 79 10.87 -8.13 -10.85
C ILE A 79 10.90 -9.44 -11.67
N ASN A 80 11.21 -9.34 -12.96
CA ASN A 80 11.31 -10.50 -13.86
C ASN A 80 12.51 -11.40 -13.50
N ARG A 81 13.69 -10.81 -13.28
CA ARG A 81 14.92 -11.55 -12.93
C ARG A 81 14.75 -12.39 -11.67
N TYR A 82 14.03 -11.88 -10.69
CA TYR A 82 13.75 -12.58 -9.44
C TYR A 82 12.45 -13.40 -9.47
N ASN A 83 11.78 -13.50 -10.63
CA ASN A 83 10.54 -14.25 -10.85
C ASN A 83 9.42 -13.91 -9.86
N ARG A 84 9.11 -12.61 -9.72
CA ARG A 84 8.21 -12.10 -8.67
C ARG A 84 6.96 -11.38 -9.17
N THR A 85 6.58 -11.57 -10.43
CA THR A 85 5.43 -10.87 -11.04
C THR A 85 4.12 -11.09 -10.28
N GLN A 86 3.93 -12.30 -9.74
CA GLN A 86 2.68 -12.72 -9.07
C GLN A 86 2.53 -12.22 -7.64
N HIS A 87 3.62 -11.85 -6.95
CA HIS A 87 3.61 -11.39 -5.55
C HIS A 87 4.27 -10.02 -5.36
N THR A 88 4.55 -9.31 -6.44
CA THR A 88 4.94 -7.89 -6.40
C THR A 88 3.78 -7.05 -6.89
N VAL A 89 3.38 -6.05 -6.11
CA VAL A 89 2.48 -4.99 -6.54
C VAL A 89 3.33 -3.76 -6.81
N TRP A 90 3.11 -3.10 -7.93
CA TRP A 90 3.72 -1.80 -8.20
C TRP A 90 2.70 -0.79 -8.69
N GLY A 91 2.98 0.49 -8.52
CA GLY A 91 2.04 1.49 -8.98
C GLY A 91 2.51 2.90 -8.76
N HIS A 92 1.61 3.81 -9.05
CA HIS A 92 1.72 5.21 -8.72
C HIS A 92 0.35 5.90 -8.82
N VAL A 93 0.14 6.94 -8.02
CA VAL A 93 -1.12 7.70 -7.98
C VAL A 93 -1.42 8.47 -9.27
N ASN A 94 -0.37 8.90 -9.99
CA ASN A 94 -0.48 9.59 -11.28
C ASN A 94 -0.73 8.61 -12.42
N SER A 95 -1.84 8.80 -13.12
CA SER A 95 -2.29 7.92 -14.20
C SER A 95 -1.36 7.89 -15.43
N LYS A 96 -0.53 8.91 -15.65
CA LYS A 96 0.50 8.88 -16.70
C LYS A 96 1.55 7.81 -16.39
N ILE A 97 2.06 7.79 -15.16
CA ILE A 97 3.03 6.79 -14.70
C ILE A 97 2.39 5.40 -14.66
N SER A 98 1.18 5.29 -14.10
CA SER A 98 0.44 4.01 -14.06
C SER A 98 0.23 3.37 -15.44
N LYS A 99 -0.01 4.19 -16.49
CA LYS A 99 -0.10 3.72 -17.88
C LYS A 99 1.26 3.22 -18.41
N LYS A 100 2.36 3.91 -18.08
CA LYS A 100 3.72 3.47 -18.43
C LYS A 100 4.06 2.14 -17.78
N LEU A 101 3.75 1.97 -16.50
CA LEU A 101 3.92 0.70 -15.77
C LEU A 101 3.17 -0.44 -16.45
N TYR A 102 1.90 -0.23 -16.81
CA TYR A 102 1.12 -1.24 -17.53
C TYR A 102 1.71 -1.62 -18.88
N LYS A 103 2.18 -0.61 -19.64
CA LYS A 103 2.82 -0.82 -20.94
C LYS A 103 4.14 -1.59 -20.80
N GLN A 104 4.91 -1.30 -19.74
CA GLN A 104 6.20 -1.94 -19.49
C GLN A 104 6.04 -3.41 -19.10
N ASN A 105 5.16 -3.72 -18.16
CA ASN A 105 4.94 -5.09 -17.71
C ASN A 105 3.49 -5.29 -17.22
N PRO A 106 2.60 -5.81 -18.08
CA PRO A 106 1.19 -5.99 -17.75
C PRO A 106 0.92 -7.16 -16.79
N GLU A 107 1.89 -8.06 -16.59
CA GLU A 107 1.75 -9.24 -15.70
C GLU A 107 1.93 -8.90 -14.22
N VAL A 108 2.64 -7.82 -13.91
CA VAL A 108 2.85 -7.37 -12.53
C VAL A 108 1.56 -6.79 -11.97
N ASN A 109 1.23 -7.18 -10.73
CA ASN A 109 0.08 -6.64 -10.01
C ASN A 109 0.18 -5.12 -9.88
N ARG A 110 -0.94 -4.42 -10.00
CA ARG A 110 -0.97 -2.94 -9.96
C ARG A 110 -2.08 -2.43 -9.06
N PHE A 111 -1.77 -1.34 -8.35
CA PHE A 111 -2.78 -0.60 -7.62
C PHE A 111 -3.40 0.54 -8.44
N PHE A 112 -4.59 0.99 -8.01
CA PHE A 112 -5.34 2.04 -8.68
C PHE A 112 -4.62 3.40 -8.65
N SER A 113 -4.57 4.08 -9.81
CA SER A 113 -4.26 5.51 -9.88
C SER A 113 -5.48 6.36 -9.55
N MET A 114 -5.29 7.63 -9.21
CA MET A 114 -6.39 8.55 -8.82
C MET A 114 -7.49 8.65 -9.88
N GLN A 115 -7.15 8.72 -11.17
CA GLN A 115 -8.15 8.75 -12.25
C GLN A 115 -8.96 7.45 -12.30
N ARG A 116 -8.32 6.31 -12.03
CA ARG A 116 -8.99 5.00 -12.02
C ARG A 116 -9.88 4.83 -10.81
N VAL A 117 -9.52 5.41 -9.66
CA VAL A 117 -10.40 5.50 -8.49
C VAL A 117 -11.64 6.36 -8.81
N ALA A 118 -11.46 7.53 -9.42
CA ALA A 118 -12.60 8.38 -9.81
C ALA A 118 -13.54 7.67 -10.79
N GLN A 119 -12.98 6.97 -11.78
CA GLN A 119 -13.75 6.14 -12.71
C GLN A 119 -14.48 4.99 -12.00
N LEU A 120 -13.80 4.32 -11.06
CA LEU A 120 -14.40 3.26 -10.26
C LEU A 120 -15.63 3.78 -9.49
N LEU A 121 -15.52 4.94 -8.84
CA LEU A 121 -16.63 5.54 -8.11
C LEU A 121 -17.78 5.92 -9.05
N PHE A 122 -17.48 6.53 -10.19
CA PHE A 122 -18.51 6.83 -11.20
C PHE A 122 -19.25 5.56 -11.66
N LEU A 123 -18.53 4.49 -11.95
CA LEU A 123 -19.12 3.21 -12.37
C LEU A 123 -19.92 2.54 -11.25
N TYR A 124 -19.45 2.64 -10.01
CA TYR A 124 -20.16 2.13 -8.84
C TYR A 124 -21.49 2.84 -8.64
N TYR A 125 -21.49 4.18 -8.61
CA TYR A 125 -22.69 4.98 -8.37
C TYR A 125 -23.66 5.03 -9.56
N SER A 126 -23.18 4.84 -10.78
CA SER A 126 -24.05 4.69 -11.97
C SER A 126 -24.63 3.28 -12.13
N GLY A 127 -24.17 2.30 -11.33
CA GLY A 127 -24.59 0.90 -11.46
C GLY A 127 -23.93 0.16 -12.63
N LEU A 128 -22.98 0.77 -13.33
CA LEU A 128 -22.30 0.17 -14.49
C LEU A 128 -21.09 -0.70 -14.13
N LEU A 129 -20.63 -0.66 -12.88
CA LEU A 129 -19.44 -1.39 -12.41
C LEU A 129 -19.42 -2.89 -12.75
N PRO A 130 -20.55 -3.65 -12.66
CA PRO A 130 -20.56 -5.08 -13.00
C PRO A 130 -20.19 -5.36 -14.47
N PHE A 131 -20.42 -4.41 -15.37
CA PHE A 131 -20.25 -4.59 -16.82
C PHE A 131 -18.87 -4.14 -17.33
N VAL A 132 -18.06 -3.49 -16.48
CA VAL A 132 -16.77 -2.94 -16.88
C VAL A 132 -15.62 -3.77 -16.30
N PRO A 133 -14.71 -4.32 -17.13
CA PRO A 133 -13.52 -5.01 -16.64
C PRO A 133 -12.56 -4.02 -15.96
N ILE A 134 -11.97 -4.48 -14.85
CA ILE A 134 -10.98 -3.73 -14.07
C ILE A 134 -9.62 -4.42 -14.28
N LYS A 135 -8.58 -3.63 -14.52
CA LYS A 135 -7.24 -4.13 -14.82
C LYS A 135 -6.31 -4.11 -13.61
N GLU A 136 -6.68 -3.36 -12.60
CA GLU A 136 -5.99 -3.21 -11.33
C GLU A 136 -6.34 -4.38 -10.41
N THR A 137 -5.37 -4.81 -9.61
CA THR A 137 -5.53 -5.92 -8.67
C THR A 137 -5.66 -5.45 -7.23
N HIS A 138 -5.27 -4.20 -6.93
CA HIS A 138 -5.21 -3.65 -5.58
C HIS A 138 -5.81 -2.26 -5.48
N LEU A 139 -6.90 -2.08 -4.73
CA LEU A 139 -7.38 -0.77 -4.33
C LEU A 139 -6.70 -0.37 -3.01
N GLU A 140 -5.77 0.58 -3.09
CA GLU A 140 -5.05 1.09 -1.92
C GLU A 140 -5.54 2.50 -1.62
N ILE A 141 -6.29 2.66 -0.55
CA ILE A 141 -6.95 3.93 -0.22
C ILE A 141 -6.58 4.38 1.18
N PHE A 142 -6.39 5.69 1.30
CA PHE A 142 -6.27 6.30 2.61
C PHE A 142 -7.62 6.26 3.33
N LEU A 143 -7.64 6.24 4.67
CA LEU A 143 -8.86 6.32 5.50
C LEU A 143 -9.07 7.78 6.00
N PRO A 144 -9.94 8.59 5.36
CA PRO A 144 -10.09 10.00 5.69
C PRO A 144 -10.64 10.30 7.09
N GLN A 145 -11.27 9.35 7.79
CA GLN A 145 -11.70 9.56 9.18
C GLN A 145 -10.52 9.87 10.13
N ILE A 146 -9.33 9.42 9.74
CA ILE A 146 -8.04 9.64 10.41
C ILE A 146 -7.51 11.06 10.14
N PHE A 147 -8.00 11.72 9.08
CA PHE A 147 -7.60 13.07 8.70
C PHE A 147 -7.93 14.13 9.75
N LYS A 148 -8.85 13.88 10.70
CA LYS A 148 -9.07 14.80 11.84
C LYS A 148 -7.78 15.04 12.66
N LYS A 149 -6.89 14.04 12.76
CA LYS A 149 -5.59 14.14 13.47
C LYS A 149 -4.52 14.82 12.60
N TYR A 150 -4.48 14.52 11.29
CA TYR A 150 -3.48 15.03 10.34
C TYR A 150 -3.79 16.41 9.71
N LEU A 151 -5.05 16.85 9.69
CA LEU A 151 -5.46 18.17 9.17
C LEU A 151 -4.93 19.35 10.00
N LYS A 152 -4.40 19.11 11.20
CA LYS A 152 -3.65 20.15 11.93
C LYS A 152 -2.30 20.46 11.27
N VAL A 153 -1.78 19.58 10.42
CA VAL A 153 -0.41 19.65 9.88
C VAL A 153 -0.37 20.07 8.40
N THR A 154 -1.44 19.87 7.63
CA THR A 154 -1.46 20.20 6.19
C THR A 154 -2.45 21.31 5.86
N SER A 155 -2.06 22.22 4.95
CA SER A 155 -2.84 23.36 4.41
C SER A 155 -4.21 22.99 3.78
N VAL A 156 -4.59 21.70 3.76
CA VAL A 156 -5.90 21.18 3.31
C VAL A 156 -7.01 21.41 4.36
N ALA A 157 -6.68 22.08 5.47
CA ALA A 157 -7.60 22.56 6.51
C ALA A 157 -8.73 23.50 6.02
N SER A 158 -8.79 23.85 4.74
CA SER A 158 -9.71 24.87 4.21
C SER A 158 -11.08 24.36 3.74
N LYS A 159 -11.34 23.03 3.62
CA LYS A 159 -12.64 22.49 3.14
C LYS A 159 -13.08 21.15 3.77
N PRO A 160 -13.48 21.11 5.06
CA PRO A 160 -13.82 19.87 5.77
C PRO A 160 -15.00 19.09 5.17
N ARG A 161 -15.99 19.78 4.58
CA ARG A 161 -17.15 19.12 3.94
C ARG A 161 -16.76 18.28 2.72
N LEU A 162 -15.75 18.73 1.97
CA LEU A 162 -15.28 17.99 0.78
C LEU A 162 -14.59 16.69 1.20
N VAL A 163 -13.78 16.73 2.26
CA VAL A 163 -13.13 15.53 2.82
C VAL A 163 -14.17 14.53 3.29
N GLN A 164 -15.19 14.98 4.03
CA GLN A 164 -16.30 14.12 4.46
C GLN A 164 -17.08 13.51 3.30
N LEU A 165 -17.30 14.28 2.23
CA LEU A 165 -17.96 13.77 1.03
C LEU A 165 -17.11 12.70 0.34
N VAL A 166 -15.80 12.91 0.19
CA VAL A 166 -14.89 11.92 -0.41
C VAL A 166 -14.83 10.65 0.45
N ASP A 167 -14.76 10.78 1.77
CA ASP A 167 -14.83 9.66 2.72
C ASP A 167 -16.13 8.86 2.53
N PHE A 168 -17.26 9.56 2.52
CA PHE A 168 -18.57 8.97 2.32
C PHE A 168 -18.66 8.27 0.96
N LEU A 169 -18.09 8.82 -0.11
CA LEU A 169 -18.17 8.19 -1.43
C LEU A 169 -17.24 6.98 -1.58
N LEU A 170 -16.04 7.05 -0.98
CA LEU A 170 -14.99 6.06 -1.17
C LEU A 170 -15.11 4.88 -0.20
N ILE A 171 -15.45 5.14 1.07
CA ILE A 171 -15.47 4.13 2.12
C ILE A 171 -16.85 3.46 2.16
N ARG A 172 -16.97 2.39 1.37
CA ARG A 172 -18.22 1.63 1.20
C ARG A 172 -17.98 0.13 1.26
N LYS A 173 -18.54 -0.53 2.26
CA LYS A 173 -18.47 -1.99 2.43
C LYS A 173 -18.98 -2.73 1.18
N SER A 174 -20.10 -2.30 0.61
CA SER A 174 -20.66 -2.88 -0.62
C SER A 174 -19.75 -2.73 -1.83
N LEU A 175 -19.01 -1.60 -1.95
CA LEU A 175 -18.00 -1.42 -2.99
C LEU A 175 -16.83 -2.39 -2.77
N PHE A 176 -16.33 -2.50 -1.54
CA PHE A 176 -15.21 -3.38 -1.21
C PHE A 176 -15.56 -4.84 -1.45
N GLU A 177 -16.73 -5.29 -0.99
CA GLU A 177 -17.24 -6.64 -1.24
C GLU A 177 -17.38 -6.92 -2.74
N HIS A 178 -17.84 -5.95 -3.53
CA HIS A 178 -17.93 -6.10 -4.99
C HIS A 178 -16.55 -6.29 -5.62
N LEU A 179 -15.55 -5.48 -5.22
CA LEU A 179 -14.18 -5.59 -5.72
C LEU A 179 -13.53 -6.91 -5.31
N GLN A 180 -13.69 -7.33 -4.04
CA GLN A 180 -13.15 -8.57 -3.52
C GLN A 180 -13.74 -9.80 -4.21
N LYS A 181 -15.05 -9.81 -4.50
CA LYS A 181 -15.69 -10.87 -5.31
C LYS A 181 -15.10 -10.99 -6.72
N ARG A 182 -14.45 -9.93 -7.21
CA ARG A 182 -13.75 -9.89 -8.50
C ARG A 182 -12.25 -10.18 -8.38
N GLY A 183 -11.77 -10.59 -7.20
CA GLY A 183 -10.36 -10.87 -6.94
C GLY A 183 -9.50 -9.63 -6.76
N ILE A 184 -10.10 -8.47 -6.51
CA ILE A 184 -9.37 -7.22 -6.26
C ILE A 184 -9.20 -7.04 -4.75
N HIS A 185 -7.96 -6.92 -4.30
CA HIS A 185 -7.64 -6.70 -2.90
C HIS A 185 -7.86 -5.24 -2.52
N VAL A 186 -8.45 -5.00 -1.35
CA VAL A 186 -8.68 -3.66 -0.80
C VAL A 186 -7.81 -3.47 0.42
N TYR A 187 -6.90 -2.49 0.36
CA TYR A 187 -5.96 -2.13 1.43
C TYR A 187 -6.25 -0.73 1.95
N LEU A 188 -6.21 -0.57 3.27
CA LEU A 188 -6.31 0.73 3.93
C LEU A 188 -4.97 1.14 4.52
N TRP A 189 -4.60 2.39 4.32
CA TRP A 189 -3.33 2.96 4.79
C TRP A 189 -3.52 4.41 5.29
N VAL A 190 -2.60 5.00 6.07
CA VAL A 190 -1.77 4.31 7.07
C VAL A 190 -2.55 4.29 8.37
N LEU A 191 -2.73 3.11 8.96
CA LEU A 191 -3.42 2.92 10.23
C LEU A 191 -2.38 2.57 11.28
N ASN A 192 -2.44 3.21 12.45
CA ASN A 192 -1.39 3.10 13.45
C ASN A 192 -1.90 2.74 14.85
N ASN A 193 -3.20 2.88 15.13
CA ASN A 193 -3.77 2.53 16.43
C ASN A 193 -4.87 1.47 16.34
N GLU A 194 -5.21 0.85 17.48
CA GLU A 194 -6.16 -0.26 17.54
C GLU A 194 -7.59 0.16 17.15
N GLU A 195 -8.00 1.40 17.44
CA GLU A 195 -9.30 1.92 17.02
C GLU A 195 -9.41 1.98 15.49
N GLU A 196 -8.34 2.40 14.80
CA GLU A 196 -8.25 2.39 13.35
C GLU A 196 -8.23 0.97 12.77
N PHE A 197 -7.51 0.05 13.41
CA PHE A 197 -7.50 -1.37 13.00
C PHE A 197 -8.89 -1.99 13.11
N GLU A 198 -9.62 -1.68 14.17
CA GLU A 198 -10.99 -2.11 14.39
C GLU A 198 -11.95 -1.54 13.34
N ALA A 199 -11.83 -0.23 13.04
CA ALA A 199 -12.64 0.41 12.00
C ALA A 199 -12.40 -0.24 10.62
N ALA A 200 -11.14 -0.49 10.26
CA ALA A 200 -10.78 -1.19 9.02
C ALA A 200 -11.29 -2.63 8.99
N SER A 201 -11.18 -3.36 10.11
CA SER A 201 -11.66 -4.73 10.22
C SER A 201 -13.18 -4.82 10.03
N LYS A 202 -13.95 -3.89 10.61
CA LYS A 202 -15.41 -3.80 10.41
C LYS A 202 -15.82 -3.53 8.96
N LEU A 203 -14.98 -2.82 8.21
CA LEU A 203 -15.16 -2.58 6.77
C LEU A 203 -14.87 -3.83 5.92
N GLY A 204 -14.26 -4.87 6.49
CA GLY A 204 -13.99 -6.14 5.81
C GLY A 204 -12.87 -6.04 4.76
N VAL A 205 -11.87 -5.18 4.99
CA VAL A 205 -10.75 -5.02 4.05
C VAL A 205 -9.78 -6.20 4.07
N ASN A 206 -9.00 -6.38 2.99
CA ASN A 206 -8.09 -7.51 2.87
C ASN A 206 -6.80 -7.33 3.65
N ALA A 207 -6.30 -6.09 3.76
CA ALA A 207 -5.10 -5.78 4.52
C ALA A 207 -5.10 -4.35 5.05
N ILE A 208 -4.25 -4.13 6.05
CA ILE A 208 -3.99 -2.85 6.68
C ILE A 208 -2.51 -2.54 6.48
N MET A 209 -2.19 -1.34 6.01
CA MET A 209 -0.82 -0.82 6.01
C MET A 209 -0.60 0.04 7.25
N THR A 210 0.49 -0.22 7.97
CA THR A 210 0.78 0.38 9.26
C THR A 210 2.27 0.63 9.42
N ASP A 211 2.61 1.68 10.17
CA ASP A 211 3.99 1.92 10.64
C ASP A 211 4.33 1.03 11.85
N TYR A 212 3.34 0.37 12.46
CA TYR A 212 3.48 -0.46 13.67
C TYR A 212 3.08 -1.92 13.43
N PRO A 213 3.84 -2.68 12.62
CA PRO A 213 3.47 -4.05 12.24
C PRO A 213 3.34 -5.00 13.45
N THR A 214 4.18 -4.85 14.49
CA THR A 214 4.07 -5.65 15.72
C THR A 214 2.77 -5.38 16.47
N ARG A 215 2.30 -4.12 16.51
CA ARG A 215 1.04 -3.77 17.16
C ARG A 215 -0.14 -4.37 16.40
N LEU A 216 -0.13 -4.28 15.07
CA LEU A 216 -1.17 -4.90 14.24
C LEU A 216 -1.20 -6.43 14.42
N ASP A 217 -0.03 -7.09 14.45
CA ASP A 217 0.06 -8.53 14.71
C ASP A 217 -0.52 -8.92 16.08
N GLN A 218 -0.23 -8.14 17.13
CA GLN A 218 -0.80 -8.34 18.46
C GLN A 218 -2.33 -8.17 18.47
N TYR A 219 -2.84 -7.12 17.84
CA TYR A 219 -4.28 -6.87 17.70
C TYR A 219 -4.99 -8.02 16.95
N LEU A 220 -4.41 -8.50 15.84
CA LEU A 220 -5.00 -9.61 15.08
C LEU A 220 -4.99 -10.92 15.89
N LYS A 221 -3.97 -11.15 16.71
CA LYS A 221 -3.88 -12.31 17.60
C LYS A 221 -4.88 -12.23 18.75
N SER A 222 -5.08 -11.06 19.35
CA SER A 222 -6.05 -10.88 20.46
C SER A 222 -7.50 -11.01 19.97
N GLY A 223 -7.83 -10.45 18.81
CA GLY A 223 -9.16 -10.54 18.18
C GLY A 223 -9.54 -11.94 17.69
N THR A 224 -8.57 -12.84 17.45
CA THR A 224 -8.82 -14.23 17.04
C THR A 224 -9.35 -15.11 18.19
N SER A 225 -9.40 -14.61 19.44
CA SER A 225 -9.89 -15.38 20.60
C SER A 225 -11.42 -15.51 20.70
N VAL A 226 -12.18 -14.88 19.78
CA VAL A 226 -13.63 -15.04 19.67
C VAL A 226 -13.99 -15.32 18.20
N ASP A 227 -14.50 -16.52 17.92
CA ASP A 227 -15.10 -16.96 16.64
C ASP A 227 -14.22 -17.14 15.40
N THR A 228 -13.19 -17.99 15.47
CA THR A 228 -12.92 -18.92 14.35
C THR A 228 -12.18 -20.16 14.83
N LYS A 229 -12.77 -21.34 14.63
CA LYS A 229 -12.11 -22.61 14.96
C LYS A 229 -10.87 -22.79 14.07
N PRO A 230 -9.76 -23.36 14.61
CA PRO A 230 -8.51 -23.57 13.86
C PRO A 230 -8.69 -24.34 12.54
N GLU A 231 -9.72 -25.17 12.46
CA GLU A 231 -10.06 -26.03 11.31
C GLU A 231 -10.42 -25.22 10.05
N ASP A 232 -10.89 -23.98 10.17
CA ASP A 232 -11.29 -23.16 9.02
C ASP A 232 -10.10 -22.51 8.30
N ARG A 233 -8.99 -22.24 9.00
CA ARG A 233 -7.80 -21.61 8.40
C ARG A 233 -7.06 -22.56 7.46
N GLU A 234 -6.88 -23.83 7.82
CA GLU A 234 -6.29 -24.83 6.92
C GLU A 234 -7.23 -25.18 5.75
N THR A 235 -8.55 -25.13 5.97
CA THR A 235 -9.55 -25.42 4.93
C THR A 235 -9.58 -24.34 3.85
N ILE A 236 -9.37 -23.07 4.20
CA ILE A 236 -9.28 -21.97 3.22
C ILE A 236 -7.99 -22.10 2.38
N PHE A 237 -6.82 -22.28 3.01
CA PHE A 237 -5.55 -22.42 2.28
C PHE A 237 -5.49 -23.70 1.42
N SER A 238 -6.09 -24.80 1.88
CA SER A 238 -6.15 -26.06 1.12
C SER A 238 -7.14 -26.02 -0.05
N ARG A 239 -8.30 -25.34 0.09
CA ARG A 239 -9.25 -25.12 -1.01
C ARG A 239 -8.64 -24.27 -2.12
N THR A 240 -7.89 -23.22 -1.79
CA THR A 240 -7.20 -22.38 -2.77
C THR A 240 -6.13 -23.18 -3.54
N ARG A 241 -5.36 -24.04 -2.85
CA ARG A 241 -4.40 -24.96 -3.50
C ARG A 241 -5.08 -26.03 -4.37
N ARG A 242 -6.25 -26.53 -3.97
CA ARG A 242 -6.98 -27.56 -4.72
C ARG A 242 -7.67 -27.02 -5.97
N LEU A 243 -8.12 -25.76 -5.93
CA LEU A 243 -8.66 -25.06 -7.11
C LEU A 243 -7.56 -24.74 -8.12
N LEU A 244 -6.39 -24.28 -7.67
CA LEU A 244 -5.23 -24.02 -8.54
C LEU A 244 -4.69 -25.28 -9.23
N ARG A 245 -4.79 -26.45 -8.60
CA ARG A 245 -4.40 -27.74 -9.21
C ARG A 245 -5.44 -28.36 -10.16
N LYS A 246 -6.68 -27.85 -10.17
CA LYS A 246 -7.72 -28.28 -11.12
C LYS A 246 -7.82 -27.39 -12.35
N MET A 247 -7.10 -26.26 -12.36
CA MET A 247 -7.05 -25.30 -13.47
C MET A 247 -5.72 -25.35 -14.24
N LEU A 248 -4.80 -26.24 -13.86
CA LEU A 248 -3.63 -26.68 -14.61
C LEU A 248 -3.85 -28.13 -15.04
#